data_AF-A0A7G8F570-F1
#
_entry.id   AF-A0A7G8F570-F1
#
_cell.length_a   1.000
_cell.length_b   1.000
_cell.length_c   1.000
_cell.angle_alpha   90.00
_cell.angle_beta   90.00
_cell.angle_gamma   90.00
#
_symmetry.space_group_name_H-M   'P 1'
#
loop_
_entity.id
_entity.type
_entity.pdbx_description
1 polymer ?
#
loop_
_entity_poly.entity_id
_entity_poly.type
_entity_poly.pdbx_seq_one_letter_code
_entity_poly.pdbx_strand_id
1 'polypeptide(L)'
;MVKVELRAAKIPGLPGIFADHYWLLVLRGVESSHNQTCDRWEIWQHPHQNNSCWGHLHKNLLDPYQGVGNGQSRLIQKWLNDDALLMVKKIESSPSNYPFIQKYRYWPGPNSNTFAQWVVSDKMELGARAIGKSFPLPE
;
A
#
# COMPACT_ATOMS: atom_id res chain seq x y z
N MET A 1 11.38 4.31 17.18
CA MET A 1 9.93 4.08 17.07
C MET A 1 9.63 3.46 15.71
N VAL A 2 8.63 2.58 15.63
CA VAL A 2 8.13 2.04 14.36
C VAL A 2 6.67 2.46 14.20
N LYS A 3 6.31 2.94 13.02
CA LYS A 3 4.95 3.37 12.66
C LYS A 3 4.62 2.84 11.27
N VAL A 4 3.39 2.39 11.09
CA VAL A 4 2.84 2.10 9.76
C VAL A 4 1.71 3.06 9.46
N GLU A 5 1.72 3.66 8.27
CA GLU A 5 0.60 4.48 7.79
C GLU A 5 -0.05 3.81 6.58
N LEU A 6 -1.37 3.69 6.60
CA LEU A 6 -2.17 3.43 5.42
C LEU A 6 -2.57 4.77 4.81
N ARG A 7 -2.28 4.92 3.52
CA ARG A 7 -2.52 6.16 2.79
C ARG A 7 -3.32 5.89 1.53
N ALA A 8 -4.05 6.89 1.07
CA ALA A 8 -4.79 6.81 -0.18
C ALA A 8 -4.83 8.14 -0.93
N ALA A 9 -4.96 8.06 -2.25
CA ALA A 9 -5.17 9.19 -3.14
C ALA A 9 -6.20 8.82 -4.22
N LYS A 10 -6.88 9.82 -4.77
CA LYS A 10 -7.76 9.61 -5.92
C LYS A 10 -6.91 9.21 -7.13
N ILE A 11 -7.36 8.21 -7.89
CA ILE A 11 -6.72 7.88 -9.18
C ILE A 11 -6.98 8.97 -10.22
N PRO A 12 -6.14 9.12 -11.26
CA PRO A 12 -6.33 10.17 -12.26
C PRO A 12 -7.59 9.95 -13.11
N GLY A 13 -8.10 11.05 -13.67
CA GLY A 13 -9.24 11.05 -14.59
C GLY A 13 -10.60 10.79 -13.93
N LEU A 14 -11.60 10.50 -14.76
CA LEU A 14 -12.99 10.23 -14.34
C LEU A 14 -13.13 9.10 -13.30
N PRO A 15 -12.35 8.00 -13.35
CA PRO A 15 -12.40 6.96 -12.33
C PRO A 15 -12.11 7.46 -10.91
N GLY A 16 -11.32 8.54 -10.76
CA GLY A 16 -11.02 9.18 -9.47
C GLY A 16 -12.25 9.73 -8.73
N ILE A 17 -13.39 9.84 -9.41
CA ILE A 17 -14.68 10.23 -8.79
C ILE A 17 -15.12 9.17 -7.77
N PHE A 18 -14.86 7.89 -8.01
CA PHE A 18 -15.33 6.79 -7.15
C PHE A 18 -14.23 5.82 -6.67
N ALA A 19 -13.03 5.88 -7.23
CA ALA A 19 -11.92 4.99 -6.85
C ALA A 19 -10.73 5.76 -6.27
N ASP A 20 -10.15 5.17 -5.21
CA ASP A 20 -8.88 5.58 -4.62
C ASP A 20 -7.84 4.46 -4.78
N HIS A 21 -6.57 4.84 -4.86
CA HIS A 21 -5.42 3.94 -4.78
C HIS A 21 -4.82 4.00 -3.39
N TYR A 22 -4.63 2.84 -2.76
CA TYR A 22 -4.10 2.72 -1.41
C TYR A 22 -2.65 2.22 -1.42
N TRP A 23 -1.85 2.69 -0.47
CA TRP A 23 -0.47 2.22 -0.23
C TRP A 23 -0.12 2.30 1.25
N LEU A 24 1.02 1.69 1.60
CA LEU A 24 1.51 1.65 2.98
C LEU A 24 2.85 2.34 3.09
N LEU A 25 3.07 3.03 4.20
CA LEU A 25 4.36 3.55 4.61
C LEU A 25 4.84 2.82 5.85
N VAL A 26 6.10 2.38 5.84
CA VAL A 26 6.83 1.87 7.00
C VAL A 26 7.82 2.93 7.44
N LEU A 27 7.57 3.53 8.59
CA LEU A 27 8.40 4.57 9.17
C LEU A 27 9.18 4.03 10.35
N ARG A 28 10.50 4.24 10.35
CA ARG A 28 11.40 3.85 11.44
C ARG A 28 12.28 5.01 11.88
N GLY A 29 12.60 5.04 13.16
CA GLY A 29 13.50 6.03 13.75
C GLY A 29 12.85 6.80 14.89
N VAL A 30 13.58 7.78 15.42
CA VAL A 30 13.05 8.76 16.39
C VAL A 30 12.74 10.03 15.61
N GLU A 31 11.57 10.61 15.82
CA GLU A 31 11.24 11.92 15.25
C GLU A 31 12.34 12.91 15.63
N SER A 32 12.84 13.70 14.67
CA SER A 32 13.98 14.64 14.80
C SER A 32 15.39 14.02 14.70
N SER A 33 15.53 12.72 14.43
CA SER A 33 16.84 12.11 14.14
C SER A 33 17.13 12.03 12.63
N HIS A 34 18.39 12.20 12.24
CA HIS A 34 18.84 12.02 10.84
C HIS A 34 18.68 10.58 10.31
N ASN A 35 18.38 9.62 11.18
CA ASN A 35 18.25 8.19 10.84
C ASN A 35 16.80 7.76 10.59
N GLN A 36 15.88 8.70 10.35
CA GLN A 36 14.50 8.36 10.02
C GLN A 36 14.43 7.76 8.62
N THR A 37 13.82 6.58 8.48
CA THR A 37 13.53 5.97 7.19
C THR A 37 12.03 5.89 6.96
N CYS A 38 11.61 6.02 5.71
CA CYS A 38 10.22 5.95 5.29
C CYS A 38 10.14 5.17 3.99
N ASP A 39 9.70 3.91 4.09
CA ASP A 39 9.57 3.02 2.95
C ASP A 39 8.11 2.91 2.50
N ARG A 40 7.84 3.25 1.25
CA ARG A 40 6.55 3.10 0.59
C ARG A 40 6.42 1.71 -0.03
N TRP A 41 5.30 1.03 0.21
CA TRP A 41 4.98 -0.26 -0.38
C TRP A 41 3.62 -0.21 -1.07
N GLU A 42 3.58 -0.64 -2.33
CA GLU A 42 2.35 -0.65 -3.12
C GLU A 42 2.37 -1.68 -4.26
N ILE A 43 1.19 -2.01 -4.77
CA ILE A 43 1.04 -2.68 -6.06
C ILE A 43 0.80 -1.61 -7.14
N TRP A 44 1.52 -1.72 -8.25
CA TRP A 44 1.40 -0.82 -9.40
C TRP A 44 0.90 -1.54 -10.64
N GLN A 45 0.22 -0.83 -11.54
CA GLN A 45 -0.37 -1.40 -12.76
C GLN A 45 0.65 -1.99 -13.73
N HIS A 46 1.86 -1.43 -13.75
CA HIS A 46 2.96 -1.94 -14.56
C HIS A 46 3.97 -2.64 -13.64
N PRO A 47 4.42 -3.84 -13.98
CA PRO A 47 5.43 -4.54 -13.20
C PRO A 47 6.82 -3.93 -13.47
N HIS A 48 7.76 -4.19 -12.57
CA HIS A 48 9.19 -3.90 -12.75
C HIS A 48 9.54 -2.45 -13.10
N GLN A 49 8.92 -1.48 -12.43
CA GLN A 49 9.12 -0.05 -12.69
C GLN A 49 10.30 0.58 -11.92
N ASN A 50 10.91 -0.16 -10.98
CA ASN A 50 12.13 0.26 -10.28
C ASN A 50 12.98 -0.95 -9.86
N ASN A 51 14.16 -0.73 -9.26
CA ASN A 51 15.06 -1.81 -8.83
C ASN A 51 14.54 -2.62 -7.63
N SER A 52 13.68 -2.03 -6.79
CA SER A 52 13.13 -2.67 -5.59
C SER A 52 11.69 -3.15 -5.84
N CYS A 53 11.54 -4.11 -6.74
CA CYS A 53 10.25 -4.62 -7.17
C CYS A 53 10.21 -6.15 -7.23
N TRP A 54 8.99 -6.69 -7.16
CA TRP A 54 8.67 -8.11 -7.32
C TRP A 54 7.38 -8.21 -8.13
N GLY A 55 7.51 -8.30 -9.46
CA GLY A 55 6.39 -8.16 -10.39
C GLY A 55 5.73 -6.78 -10.24
N HIS A 56 4.46 -6.76 -9.87
CA HIS A 56 3.67 -5.55 -9.62
C HIS A 56 3.89 -4.94 -8.23
N LEU A 57 4.50 -5.67 -7.29
CA LEU A 57 4.83 -5.13 -5.96
C LEU A 57 6.07 -4.27 -6.05
N HIS A 58 6.00 -3.05 -5.51
CA HIS A 58 7.10 -2.13 -5.49
C HIS A 58 7.35 -1.58 -4.09
N LYS A 59 8.62 -1.47 -3.75
CA LYS A 59 9.12 -0.67 -2.64
C LYS A 59 9.70 0.63 -3.20
N ASN A 60 9.26 1.77 -2.69
CA ASN A 60 9.76 3.11 -3.05
C ASN A 60 9.70 3.40 -4.56
N LEU A 61 8.56 3.08 -5.21
CA LEU A 61 8.32 3.46 -6.61
C LEU A 61 8.10 4.98 -6.75
N LEU A 62 7.26 5.53 -5.89
CA LEU A 62 7.00 6.96 -5.77
C LEU A 62 7.47 7.47 -4.41
N ASP A 63 7.54 8.79 -4.24
CA ASP A 63 7.84 9.38 -2.94
C ASP A 63 6.76 8.99 -1.90
N PRO A 64 7.12 8.90 -0.59
CA PRO A 64 6.22 8.37 0.43
C PRO A 64 4.83 9.02 0.48
N TYR A 65 4.79 10.35 0.37
CA TYR A 65 3.55 11.12 0.45
C TYR A 65 3.02 11.57 -0.91
N GLN A 66 3.62 11.13 -2.02
CA GLN A 66 3.15 11.48 -3.35
C GLN A 66 1.81 10.78 -3.66
N GLY A 67 0.88 11.49 -4.30
CA GLY A 67 -0.31 10.85 -4.89
C GLY A 67 0.03 9.96 -6.08
N VAL A 68 -0.99 9.44 -6.76
CA VAL A 68 -0.84 8.61 -7.97
C VAL A 68 -1.33 9.33 -9.24
N GLY A 69 -1.33 10.66 -9.19
CA GLY A 69 -1.94 11.57 -10.15
C GLY A 69 -2.24 12.90 -9.48
N ASN A 70 -3.41 13.48 -9.73
CA ASN A 70 -3.79 14.80 -9.19
C ASN A 70 -4.35 14.77 -7.75
N GLY A 71 -4.52 13.58 -7.16
CA GLY A 71 -5.07 13.45 -5.82
C GLY A 71 -4.01 13.65 -4.73
N GLN A 72 -4.27 14.52 -3.75
CA GLN A 72 -3.44 14.59 -2.56
C GLN A 72 -3.48 13.29 -1.76
N SER A 73 -2.32 12.92 -1.23
CA SER A 73 -2.14 11.79 -0.31
C SER A 73 -2.82 12.07 1.02
N ARG A 74 -3.79 11.23 1.38
CA ARG A 74 -4.53 11.31 2.65
C ARG A 74 -4.09 10.18 3.57
N LEU A 75 -3.88 10.51 4.84
CA LEU A 75 -3.73 9.50 5.89
C LEU A 75 -5.09 8.87 6.15
N ILE A 76 -5.18 7.55 6.04
CA ILE A 76 -6.41 6.80 6.32
C ILE A 76 -6.36 6.24 7.73
N GLN A 77 -5.25 5.59 8.08
CA GLN A 77 -5.04 5.02 9.41
C GLN A 77 -3.55 4.96 9.75
N LYS A 78 -3.24 5.03 11.04
CA LYS A 78 -1.88 4.84 11.56
C LYS A 78 -1.86 3.78 12.65
N TRP A 79 -0.82 2.95 12.64
CA TRP A 79 -0.51 1.99 13.70
C TRP A 79 0.86 2.29 14.29
N LEU A 80 1.00 2.06 15.59
CA LEU A 80 2.20 2.34 16.37
C LEU A 80 2.64 1.08 17.11
N ASN A 81 3.90 1.04 17.54
CA ASN A 81 4.44 0.04 18.45
C ASN A 81 4.16 -1.40 17.97
N ASP A 82 3.57 -2.26 18.80
CA ASP A 82 3.42 -3.69 18.54
C ASP A 82 2.57 -3.98 17.29
N ASP A 83 1.48 -3.25 17.09
CA ASP A 83 0.66 -3.37 15.88
C ASP A 83 1.47 -3.02 14.62
N ALA A 84 2.27 -1.95 14.70
CA ALA A 84 3.14 -1.56 13.60
C ALA A 84 4.19 -2.64 13.32
N LEU A 85 4.78 -3.27 14.34
CA LEU A 85 5.76 -4.34 14.18
C LEU A 85 5.18 -5.56 13.46
N LEU A 86 3.96 -5.97 13.83
CA LEU A 86 3.25 -7.08 13.16
C LEU A 86 2.95 -6.75 11.69
N MET A 87 2.49 -5.53 11.42
CA MET A 87 2.22 -5.09 10.05
C MET A 87 3.50 -4.99 9.22
N VAL A 88 4.59 -4.48 9.78
CA VAL A 88 5.90 -4.41 9.13
C VAL A 88 6.36 -5.80 8.71
N LYS A 89 6.27 -6.81 9.60
CA LYS A 89 6.62 -8.19 9.26
C LYS A 89 5.82 -8.70 8.06
N LYS A 90 4.51 -8.41 8.02
CA LYS A 90 3.65 -8.80 6.89
C LYS A 90 4.03 -8.09 5.59
N ILE A 91 4.23 -6.76 5.64
CA ILE A 91 4.65 -5.93 4.50
C ILE A 91 5.97 -6.41 3.93
N GLU A 92 6.99 -6.60 4.76
CA GLU A 92 8.34 -6.95 4.29
C GLU A 92 8.45 -8.40 3.84
N SER A 93 7.55 -9.28 4.30
CA SER A 93 7.42 -10.65 3.79
C SER A 93 6.57 -10.75 2.50
N SER A 94 5.92 -9.67 2.07
CA SER A 94 5.03 -9.68 0.92
C SER A 94 5.67 -10.10 -0.41
N PRO A 95 6.97 -9.89 -0.69
CA PRO A 95 7.61 -10.43 -1.89
C PRO A 95 7.46 -11.95 -2.06
N SER A 96 7.38 -12.69 -0.96
CA SER A 96 7.24 -14.15 -0.96
C SER A 96 5.83 -14.62 -0.64
N ASN A 97 5.05 -13.82 0.09
CA ASN A 97 3.76 -14.24 0.65
C ASN A 97 2.53 -13.60 0.02
N TYR A 98 2.67 -12.50 -0.72
CA TYR A 98 1.52 -11.89 -1.39
C TYR A 98 1.19 -12.66 -2.68
N PRO A 99 -0.02 -13.24 -2.82
CA PRO A 99 -0.31 -14.19 -3.91
C PRO A 99 -0.42 -13.56 -5.29
N PHE A 100 -0.53 -12.24 -5.39
CA PHE A 100 -0.82 -11.54 -6.65
C PHE A 100 0.32 -10.66 -7.14
N ILE A 101 1.57 -10.93 -6.75
CA ILE A 101 2.72 -10.15 -7.25
C ILE A 101 2.83 -10.18 -8.78
N GLN A 102 2.37 -11.24 -9.47
CA GLN A 102 2.39 -11.37 -10.93
C GLN A 102 1.05 -11.04 -11.62
N LYS A 103 0.06 -10.50 -10.90
CA LYS A 103 -1.28 -10.25 -11.44
C LYS A 103 -1.80 -8.89 -11.04
N TYR A 104 -2.24 -8.11 -12.03
CA TYR A 104 -2.92 -6.84 -11.83
C TYR A 104 -4.19 -6.75 -12.66
N ARG A 105 -5.27 -6.24 -12.07
CA ARG A 105 -6.50 -5.88 -12.80
C ARG A 105 -7.13 -4.63 -12.17
N TYR A 106 -7.41 -3.63 -13.00
CA TYR A 106 -8.05 -2.39 -12.55
C TYR A 106 -9.39 -2.62 -11.83
N TRP A 107 -10.25 -3.50 -12.38
CA TRP A 107 -11.59 -3.77 -11.82
C TRP A 107 -11.96 -5.27 -11.83
N PRO A 108 -12.48 -5.83 -10.72
CA PRO A 108 -12.35 -5.39 -9.32
C PRO A 108 -11.07 -5.91 -8.65
N GLY A 109 -9.90 -5.93 -9.30
CA GLY A 109 -8.67 -6.46 -8.69
C GLY A 109 -8.26 -7.87 -9.17
N PRO A 110 -7.08 -8.39 -8.77
CA PRO A 110 -6.25 -7.86 -7.70
C PRO A 110 -5.51 -6.58 -8.12
N ASN A 111 -5.43 -5.60 -7.23
CA ASN A 111 -4.77 -4.32 -7.46
C ASN A 111 -4.18 -3.77 -6.13
N SER A 112 -3.82 -2.49 -6.08
CA SER A 112 -3.31 -1.82 -4.87
C SER A 112 -4.24 -1.94 -3.66
N ASN A 113 -5.54 -1.89 -3.87
CA ASN A 113 -6.53 -2.00 -2.80
C ASN A 113 -6.66 -3.43 -2.29
N THR A 114 -6.51 -4.44 -3.15
CA THR A 114 -6.40 -5.83 -2.73
C THR A 114 -5.18 -6.05 -1.84
N PHE A 115 -4.03 -5.50 -2.23
CA PHE A 115 -2.81 -5.59 -1.43
C PHE A 115 -2.95 -4.87 -0.09
N ALA A 116 -3.45 -3.63 -0.10
CA ALA A 116 -3.68 -2.87 1.11
C ALA A 116 -4.63 -3.61 2.06
N GLN A 117 -5.75 -4.15 1.56
CA GLN A 117 -6.69 -4.95 2.36
C GLN A 117 -6.04 -6.23 2.88
N TRP A 118 -5.24 -6.92 2.05
CA TRP A 118 -4.50 -8.12 2.46
C TRP A 118 -3.54 -7.80 3.61
N VAL A 119 -2.81 -6.68 3.56
CA VAL A 119 -1.91 -6.31 4.66
C VAL A 119 -2.68 -5.95 5.92
N VAL A 120 -3.68 -5.05 5.86
CA VAL A 120 -4.41 -4.62 7.06
C VAL A 120 -5.26 -5.75 7.64
N SER A 121 -5.67 -6.73 6.82
CA SER A 121 -6.32 -7.95 7.26
C SER A 121 -7.55 -7.64 8.13
N ASP A 122 -7.63 -8.22 9.33
CA ASP A 122 -8.68 -8.05 10.32
C ASP A 122 -8.58 -6.73 11.12
N LYS A 123 -7.47 -5.99 11.00
CA LYS A 123 -7.29 -4.71 11.72
C LYS A 123 -8.21 -3.61 11.21
N MET A 124 -8.66 -3.70 9.96
CA MET A 124 -9.52 -2.71 9.33
C MET A 124 -10.11 -3.23 8.02
N GLU A 125 -11.37 -2.88 7.76
CA GLU A 125 -11.97 -2.93 6.43
C GLU A 125 -11.73 -1.61 5.68
N LEU A 126 -11.18 -1.68 4.47
CA LEU A 126 -11.00 -0.47 3.65
C LEU A 126 -12.36 0.12 3.25
N GLY A 127 -12.40 1.43 3.02
CA GLY A 127 -13.63 2.13 2.64
C GLY A 127 -14.15 1.76 1.24
N ALA A 128 -15.38 2.18 0.92
CA ALA A 128 -16.07 1.82 -0.33
C ALA A 128 -15.33 2.25 -1.63
N ARG A 129 -14.45 3.26 -1.53
CA ARG A 129 -13.63 3.76 -2.65
C ARG A 129 -12.42 2.87 -2.95
N ALA A 130 -12.09 1.92 -2.07
CA ALA A 130 -11.03 0.94 -2.26
C ALA A 130 -11.49 -0.18 -3.19
N ILE A 131 -11.75 0.17 -4.45
CA ILE A 131 -12.22 -0.76 -5.47
C ILE A 131 -11.24 -1.93 -5.61
N GLY A 132 -11.73 -3.14 -5.35
CA GLY A 132 -10.96 -4.39 -5.35
C GLY A 132 -10.41 -4.83 -4.00
N LYS A 133 -10.74 -4.14 -2.89
CA LYS A 133 -10.41 -4.59 -1.53
C LYS A 133 -10.92 -6.01 -1.23
N SER A 134 -12.07 -6.39 -1.79
CA SER A 134 -12.74 -7.68 -1.54
C SER A 134 -12.42 -8.74 -2.60
N PHE A 135 -11.31 -8.58 -3.33
CA PHE A 135 -10.88 -9.60 -4.29
C PHE A 135 -10.51 -10.90 -3.54
N PRO A 136 -11.03 -12.08 -3.95
CA PRO A 136 -10.79 -13.33 -3.25
C PRO A 136 -9.29 -13.67 -3.17
N LEU A 137 -8.82 -14.06 -1.98
CA LEU A 137 -7.50 -14.65 -1.80
C LEU A 137 -7.55 -16.14 -2.19
N PRO A 138 -6.46 -16.72 -2.74
CA PRO A 138 -6.38 -18.17 -2.89
C PRO A 138 -6.41 -18.85 -1.52
N GLU A 139 -6.96 -20.06 -1.49
CA GLU A 139 -6.91 -20.97 -0.33
C GLU A 139 -5.49 -21.43 0.00
#